data_AF-A0A954C6Y0-F1
#
_entry.id   AF-A0A954C6Y0-F1
#
_cell.length_a   1.000
_cell.length_b   1.000
_cell.length_c   1.000
_cell.angle_alpha   90.00
_cell.angle_beta   90.00
_cell.angle_gamma   90.00
#
_symmetry.space_group_name_H-M   'P 1'
#
loop_
_entity.id
_entity.type
_entity.pdbx_description
1 polymer ?
#
loop_
_entity_poly.entity_id
_entity_poly.type
_entity_poly.pdbx_seq_one_letter_code
_entity_poly.pdbx_strand_id
1 'polypeptide(L)'
;MRPEILFPLFRTVGSLKGVGPKIAPLIAKVAGERVRDLVFLPPTGVVDRRYQPKVIEAEPGRLATLRLRVVGHQPSPNRRQPYRVIAADATGEVALVYFHASRPYLEKLLPPGEERLVSGLVEDYRGQLQITHPDHVVSPDEADELPLIEPVYPLTAGLTARTLRRAVDQAVAGVPDLPEWLNGPLQRRHGWPGWAEAVRGVHAPAAPEDLEPLTPARQRLAYDELLANQLALVLVRAKQKRRPGPVIPAGDLAAKAIDLLPYQLTGSQRQALAEIGGDLASGQRMQRLLQGDVGSGKTVVALLAMLEAVAAGGQAALMAPTEILAEQHYANLVRYIEPLG
;
A
#
# COMPACT_ATOMS: atom_id res chain seq x y z
N MET A 1 -23.21 -6.44 -10.83
CA MET A 1 -22.37 -5.95 -11.95
C MET A 1 -21.67 -4.67 -11.48
N ARG A 2 -20.44 -4.39 -11.92
CA ARG A 2 -19.71 -3.19 -11.46
C ARG A 2 -20.29 -1.94 -12.14
N PRO A 3 -20.42 -0.78 -11.45
CA PRO A 3 -20.81 0.48 -12.08
C PRO A 3 -19.87 0.87 -13.24
N GLU A 4 -20.43 1.41 -14.32
CA GLU A 4 -19.68 1.77 -15.54
C GLU A 4 -18.63 2.86 -15.30
N ILE A 5 -18.90 3.79 -14.39
CA ILE A 5 -17.98 4.85 -13.97
C ILE A 5 -16.62 4.30 -13.48
N LEU A 6 -16.60 3.05 -13.00
CA LEU A 6 -15.38 2.40 -12.53
C LEU A 6 -14.62 1.65 -13.63
N PHE A 7 -15.21 1.41 -14.81
CA PHE A 7 -14.57 0.61 -15.86
C PHE A 7 -13.16 1.07 -16.24
N PRO A 8 -12.86 2.38 -16.37
CA PRO A 8 -11.51 2.86 -16.69
C PRO A 8 -10.44 2.34 -15.71
N LEU A 9 -10.75 2.33 -14.40
CA LEU A 9 -9.84 1.88 -13.34
C LEU A 9 -9.54 0.37 -13.39
N PHE A 10 -10.41 -0.43 -14.00
CA PHE A 10 -10.28 -1.89 -14.07
C PHE A 10 -9.75 -2.40 -15.41
N ARG A 11 -9.42 -1.50 -16.35
CA ARG A 11 -8.68 -1.86 -17.56
C ARG A 11 -7.27 -2.31 -17.22
N THR A 12 -6.66 -3.07 -18.13
CA THR A 12 -5.26 -3.47 -17.99
C THR A 12 -4.35 -2.25 -18.16
N VAL A 13 -3.18 -2.27 -17.50
CA VAL A 13 -2.17 -1.20 -17.64
C VAL A 13 -1.68 -1.03 -19.07
N GLY A 14 -1.76 -2.08 -19.90
CA GLY A 14 -1.44 -2.03 -21.34
C GLY A 14 -2.37 -1.15 -22.17
N SER A 15 -3.49 -0.67 -21.60
CA SER A 15 -4.35 0.33 -22.25
C SER A 15 -3.80 1.76 -22.14
N LEU A 16 -2.80 2.01 -21.29
CA LEU A 16 -2.19 3.32 -21.12
C LEU A 16 -1.22 3.62 -22.26
N LYS A 17 -1.16 4.89 -22.69
CA LYS A 17 -0.28 5.32 -23.77
C LYS A 17 1.18 5.13 -23.36
N GLY A 18 1.95 4.44 -24.20
CA GLY A 18 3.35 4.12 -23.94
C GLY A 18 3.58 2.84 -23.13
N VAL A 19 2.52 2.16 -22.68
CA VAL A 19 2.62 0.86 -22.00
C VAL A 19 2.35 -0.28 -23.00
N GLY A 20 3.39 -0.66 -23.74
CA GLY A 20 3.32 -1.77 -24.69
C GLY A 20 3.45 -3.16 -24.04
N PRO A 21 3.38 -4.24 -24.84
CA PRO A 21 3.45 -5.63 -24.35
C PRO A 21 4.75 -6.00 -23.62
N LYS A 22 5.84 -5.25 -23.86
CA LYS A 22 7.10 -5.41 -23.12
C LYS A 22 7.10 -4.72 -21.75
N ILE A 23 6.36 -3.61 -21.61
CA ILE A 23 6.35 -2.78 -20.41
C ILE A 23 5.24 -3.20 -19.44
N ALA A 24 4.08 -3.61 -19.95
CA ALA A 24 2.94 -4.01 -19.11
C ALA A 24 3.30 -5.10 -18.07
N PRO A 25 4.05 -6.17 -18.40
CA PRO A 25 4.46 -7.16 -17.41
C PRO A 25 5.43 -6.62 -16.36
N LEU A 26 6.25 -5.63 -16.72
CA LEU A 26 7.18 -4.99 -15.79
C LEU A 26 6.42 -4.11 -14.79
N ILE A 27 5.43 -3.35 -15.25
CA ILE A 27 4.53 -2.58 -14.37
C ILE A 27 3.73 -3.52 -13.46
N ALA A 28 3.23 -4.63 -14.00
CA ALA A 28 2.47 -5.61 -13.22
C ALA A 28 3.26 -6.20 -12.04
N LYS A 29 4.58 -6.32 -12.15
CA LYS A 29 5.44 -6.77 -11.05
C LYS A 29 5.54 -5.78 -9.90
N VAL A 30 5.42 -4.48 -10.15
CA VAL A 30 5.66 -3.44 -9.15
C VAL A 30 4.37 -2.79 -8.63
N ALA A 31 3.34 -2.69 -9.47
CA ALA A 31 2.06 -2.08 -9.12
C ALA A 31 0.91 -3.10 -9.13
N GLY A 32 0.79 -3.83 -10.24
CA GLY A 32 -0.35 -4.70 -10.55
C GLY A 32 -0.79 -4.56 -12.01
N GLU A 33 -1.73 -5.41 -12.42
CA GLU A 33 -2.13 -5.54 -13.82
C GLU A 33 -3.12 -4.46 -14.29
N ARG A 34 -3.74 -3.73 -13.36
CA ARG A 34 -4.85 -2.81 -13.64
C ARG A 34 -4.46 -1.36 -13.40
N VAL A 35 -5.17 -0.45 -14.09
CA VAL A 35 -4.97 1.00 -13.94
C VAL A 35 -5.11 1.44 -12.48
N ARG A 36 -6.10 0.93 -11.73
CA ARG A 36 -6.26 1.23 -10.30
C ARG A 36 -5.04 0.88 -9.46
N ASP A 37 -4.28 -0.14 -9.87
CA ASP A 37 -3.15 -0.62 -9.07
C ASP A 37 -2.01 0.40 -9.14
N LEU A 38 -1.91 1.18 -10.24
CA LEU A 38 -1.05 2.37 -10.33
C LEU A 38 -1.57 3.55 -9.50
N VAL A 39 -2.89 3.73 -9.43
CA VAL A 39 -3.54 4.77 -8.59
C VAL A 39 -3.29 4.54 -7.10
N PHE A 40 -3.14 3.28 -6.68
CA PHE A 40 -2.82 2.90 -5.31
C PHE A 40 -1.34 2.55 -5.11
N LEU A 41 -0.45 2.92 -6.04
CA LEU A 41 0.99 2.79 -5.88
C LEU A 41 1.57 4.13 -5.37
N PRO A 42 1.69 4.35 -4.05
CA PRO A 42 2.25 5.59 -3.54
C PRO A 42 3.75 5.71 -3.91
N PRO A 43 4.27 6.93 -4.06
CA PRO A 43 5.71 7.14 -4.16
C PRO A 43 6.42 6.74 -2.86
N THR A 44 7.62 6.20 -3.01
CA THR A 44 8.52 5.76 -1.93
C THR A 44 9.55 6.82 -1.54
N GLY A 45 9.72 7.85 -2.36
CA GLY A 45 10.68 8.92 -2.14
C GLY A 45 10.35 10.13 -3.01
N VAL A 46 11.13 11.19 -2.82
CA VAL A 46 11.13 12.36 -3.71
C VAL A 46 12.56 12.75 -4.06
N VAL A 47 12.75 13.26 -5.26
CA VAL A 47 13.95 13.96 -5.66
C VAL A 47 13.67 15.46 -5.55
N ASP A 48 14.43 16.17 -4.71
CA ASP A 48 14.30 17.62 -4.50
C ASP A 48 15.34 18.39 -5.30
N ARG A 49 14.88 19.14 -6.31
CA ARG A 49 15.66 19.95 -7.25
C ARG A 49 15.52 21.46 -7.00
N ARG A 50 14.95 21.87 -5.86
CA ARG A 50 14.82 23.29 -5.50
C ARG A 50 16.18 23.93 -5.18
N TYR A 51 17.19 23.13 -4.84
CA TYR A 51 18.54 23.62 -4.63
C TYR A 51 19.19 24.01 -5.96
N GLN A 52 19.18 25.31 -6.24
CA GLN A 52 19.69 25.92 -7.47
C GLN A 52 20.79 26.95 -7.17
N PRO A 53 21.95 26.50 -6.66
CA PRO A 53 23.06 27.39 -6.34
C PRO A 53 23.77 27.84 -7.62
N LYS A 54 24.66 28.83 -7.47
CA LYS A 54 25.74 29.06 -8.44
C LYS A 54 26.82 27.99 -8.30
N VAL A 55 27.67 27.81 -9.29
CA VAL A 55 28.73 26.78 -9.29
C VAL A 55 29.63 26.90 -8.05
N ILE A 56 30.01 28.11 -7.65
CA ILE A 56 30.88 28.31 -6.47
C ILE A 56 30.22 27.95 -5.13
N GLU A 57 28.88 27.96 -5.07
CA GLU A 57 28.09 27.66 -3.88
C GLU A 57 27.62 26.20 -3.86
N ALA A 58 27.88 25.45 -4.93
CA ALA A 58 27.41 24.08 -5.08
C ALA A 58 28.15 23.14 -4.13
N GLU A 59 27.40 22.53 -3.23
CA GLU A 59 27.92 21.57 -2.24
C GLU A 59 28.15 20.18 -2.87
N PRO A 60 29.38 19.63 -2.82
CA PRO A 60 29.63 18.24 -3.20
C PRO A 60 28.84 17.25 -2.35
N GLY A 61 28.33 16.19 -2.97
CA GLY A 61 27.48 15.18 -2.34
C GLY A 61 25.99 15.54 -2.31
N ARG A 62 25.60 16.70 -2.86
CA ARG A 62 24.21 17.16 -2.90
C ARG A 62 23.67 17.21 -4.33
N LEU A 63 22.41 16.86 -4.50
CA LEU A 63 21.71 17.06 -5.77
C LEU A 63 21.50 18.57 -5.98
N ALA A 64 21.95 19.10 -7.12
CA ALA A 64 21.77 20.50 -7.48
C ALA A 64 21.28 20.64 -8.92
N THR A 65 20.50 21.70 -9.17
CA THR A 65 20.14 22.13 -10.53
C THR A 65 20.88 23.42 -10.84
N LEU A 66 21.87 23.35 -11.74
CA LEU A 66 22.75 24.46 -12.09
C LEU A 66 22.34 25.05 -13.44
N ARG A 67 22.33 26.39 -13.55
CA ARG A 67 22.21 27.08 -14.83
C ARG A 67 23.59 27.32 -15.41
N LEU A 68 23.92 26.60 -16.47
CA LEU A 68 25.29 26.53 -17.00
C LEU A 68 25.30 26.89 -18.48
N ARG A 69 26.32 27.63 -18.89
CA ARG A 69 26.66 27.82 -20.30
C ARG A 69 27.66 26.75 -20.72
N VAL A 70 27.38 26.03 -21.80
CA VAL A 70 28.29 25.01 -22.33
C VAL A 70 29.52 25.70 -22.92
N VAL A 71 30.70 25.42 -22.39
CA VAL A 71 31.97 26.00 -22.87
C VAL A 71 32.51 25.17 -24.03
N GLY A 72 32.55 23.85 -23.88
CA GLY A 72 33.12 22.99 -24.89
C GLY A 72 33.10 21.51 -24.53
N HIS A 73 33.34 20.69 -25.54
CA HIS A 73 33.36 19.24 -25.40
C HIS A 73 34.79 18.72 -25.38
N GLN A 74 35.05 17.78 -24.49
CA GLN A 74 36.29 17.02 -24.38
C GLN A 74 35.94 15.53 -24.60
N PRO A 75 35.97 15.07 -25.86
CA PRO A 75 35.64 13.70 -26.19
C PRO A 75 36.56 12.68 -25.51
N SER A 76 36.02 11.51 -25.20
CA SER A 76 36.78 10.38 -24.66
C SER A 76 38.00 10.05 -25.54
N PRO A 77 39.24 10.14 -25.02
CA PRO A 77 40.43 9.74 -25.77
C PRO A 77 40.46 8.24 -26.11
N ASN A 78 39.80 7.41 -25.30
CA ASN A 78 39.62 5.98 -25.53
C ASN A 78 38.30 5.48 -24.91
N ARG A 79 37.92 4.23 -25.21
CA ARG A 79 36.64 3.63 -24.77
C ARG A 79 36.52 3.41 -23.25
N ARG A 80 37.62 3.52 -22.50
CA ARG A 80 37.67 3.37 -21.04
C ARG A 80 37.59 4.70 -20.28
N GLN A 81 37.75 5.83 -20.98
CA GLN A 81 37.69 7.16 -20.38
C GLN A 81 36.35 7.84 -20.68
N PRO A 82 35.82 8.63 -19.73
CA PRO A 82 34.54 9.30 -19.91
C PRO A 82 34.62 10.44 -20.91
N TYR A 83 33.49 10.77 -21.50
CA TYR A 83 33.29 11.99 -22.27
C TYR A 83 33.02 13.12 -21.28
N ARG A 84 33.70 14.25 -21.42
CA ARG A 84 33.52 15.41 -20.56
C ARG A 84 32.97 16.59 -21.36
N VAL A 85 31.96 17.26 -20.83
CA VAL A 85 31.47 18.54 -21.34
C VAL A 85 31.75 19.59 -20.27
N ILE A 86 32.60 20.56 -20.59
CA ILE A 86 32.89 21.66 -19.68
C ILE A 86 31.78 22.68 -19.83
N ALA A 87 31.16 23.02 -18.71
CA ALA A 87 30.13 24.05 -18.63
C ALA A 87 30.46 24.99 -17.46
N ALA A 88 30.03 26.24 -17.55
CA ALA A 88 30.40 27.26 -16.59
C ALA A 88 29.24 28.22 -16.33
N ASP A 89 29.24 28.83 -15.16
CA ASP A 89 28.45 30.03 -14.89
C ASP A 89 29.40 31.23 -14.63
N ALA A 90 28.87 32.34 -14.13
CA ALA A 90 29.67 33.53 -13.83
C ALA A 90 30.66 33.34 -12.65
N THR A 91 30.59 32.23 -11.93
CA THR A 91 31.32 31.99 -10.68
C THR A 91 32.32 30.84 -10.75
N GLY A 92 32.15 29.89 -11.66
CA GLY A 92 33.07 28.78 -11.82
C GLY A 92 32.72 27.83 -12.95
N GLU A 93 33.58 26.82 -13.12
CA GLU A 93 33.43 25.75 -14.09
C GLU A 93 33.02 24.43 -13.42
N VAL A 94 32.25 23.63 -14.14
CA VAL A 94 31.82 22.28 -13.75
C VAL A 94 31.89 21.33 -14.95
N ALA A 95 32.37 20.11 -14.71
CA ALA A 95 32.47 19.09 -15.75
C ALA A 95 31.24 18.17 -15.74
N LEU A 96 30.52 18.08 -16.85
CA LEU A 96 29.48 17.07 -17.04
C LEU A 96 30.10 15.80 -17.61
N VAL A 97 30.00 14.70 -16.89
CA VAL A 97 30.74 13.45 -17.17
C VAL A 97 29.77 12.38 -17.65
N TYR A 98 30.04 11.81 -18.83
CA TYR A 98 29.25 10.73 -19.40
C TYR A 98 30.11 9.52 -19.74
N PHE A 99 29.73 8.35 -19.22
CA PHE A 99 30.30 7.07 -19.63
C PHE A 99 29.48 6.46 -20.78
N HIS A 100 30.17 5.89 -21.77
CA HIS A 100 29.56 5.19 -22.91
C HIS A 100 28.51 5.99 -23.71
N ALA A 101 28.55 7.32 -23.66
CA ALA A 101 27.61 8.16 -24.40
C ALA A 101 28.01 8.34 -25.86
N SER A 102 27.01 8.52 -26.72
CA SER A 102 27.19 8.83 -28.13
C SER A 102 27.53 10.31 -28.31
N ARG A 103 28.65 10.60 -29.00
CA ARG A 103 29.10 11.97 -29.25
C ARG A 103 28.04 12.84 -29.97
N PRO A 104 27.43 12.40 -31.09
CA PRO A 104 26.36 13.17 -31.75
C PRO A 104 25.16 13.47 -30.84
N TYR A 105 24.85 12.56 -29.91
CA TYR A 105 23.77 12.79 -28.94
C TYR A 105 24.13 13.91 -27.95
N LEU A 106 25.35 13.90 -27.42
CA LEU A 106 25.81 14.94 -26.49
C LEU A 106 25.97 16.29 -27.17
N GLU A 107 26.49 16.35 -28.39
CA GLU A 107 26.62 17.61 -29.15
C GLU A 107 25.25 18.23 -29.44
N LYS A 108 24.21 17.42 -29.63
CA LYS A 108 22.82 17.89 -29.78
C LYS A 108 22.20 18.33 -28.45
N LEU A 109 22.47 17.60 -27.37
CA LEU A 109 21.90 17.88 -26.04
C LEU A 109 22.53 19.12 -25.40
N LEU A 110 23.86 19.25 -25.54
CA LEU A 110 24.72 20.27 -24.92
C LEU A 110 25.52 21.02 -26.00
N PRO A 111 24.87 21.78 -26.91
CA PRO A 111 25.59 22.54 -27.92
C PRO A 111 26.50 23.63 -27.28
N PRO A 112 27.75 23.79 -27.73
CA PRO A 112 28.65 24.83 -27.23
C PRO A 112 28.07 26.23 -27.37
N GLY A 113 28.26 27.07 -26.35
CA GLY A 113 27.81 28.45 -26.31
C GLY A 113 26.39 28.66 -25.80
N GLU A 114 25.56 27.62 -25.74
CA GLU A 114 24.19 27.70 -25.24
C GLU A 114 24.10 27.50 -23.72
N GLU A 115 23.05 28.07 -23.13
CA GLU A 115 22.68 27.81 -21.73
C GLU A 115 21.84 26.54 -21.60
N ARG A 116 22.04 25.82 -20.50
CA ARG A 116 21.27 24.64 -20.10
C ARG A 116 21.06 24.65 -18.59
N LEU A 117 19.89 24.19 -18.16
CA LEU A 117 19.64 23.81 -16.77
C LEU A 117 20.02 22.34 -16.63
N VAL A 118 20.96 22.06 -15.74
CA VAL A 118 21.53 20.73 -15.54
C VAL A 118 21.29 20.31 -14.09
N SER A 119 20.51 19.24 -13.91
CA SER A 119 20.25 18.65 -12.60
C SER A 119 21.04 17.36 -12.45
N GLY A 120 21.72 17.20 -11.32
CA GLY A 120 22.34 15.94 -10.95
C GLY A 120 23.10 16.03 -9.64
N LEU A 121 23.72 14.92 -9.23
CA LEU A 121 24.55 14.87 -8.05
C LEU A 121 25.86 15.61 -8.32
N VAL A 122 26.13 16.67 -7.55
CA VAL A 122 27.40 17.39 -7.62
C VAL A 122 28.44 16.58 -6.88
N GLU A 123 29.56 16.28 -7.54
CA GLU A 123 30.69 15.55 -6.98
C GLU A 123 31.94 16.43 -7.08
N ASP A 124 32.86 16.28 -6.12
CA ASP A 124 34.22 16.82 -6.25
C ASP A 124 35.15 15.69 -6.69
N TYR A 125 35.78 15.87 -7.84
CA TYR A 125 36.84 14.99 -8.30
C TYR A 125 38.14 15.77 -8.51
N ARG A 126 39.09 15.57 -7.58
CA ARG A 126 40.43 16.21 -7.60
C ARG A 126 40.38 17.74 -7.59
N GLY A 127 39.45 18.32 -6.83
CA GLY A 127 39.29 19.78 -6.70
C GLY A 127 38.52 20.41 -7.87
N GLN A 128 37.86 19.60 -8.70
CA GLN A 128 37.00 20.06 -9.78
C GLN A 128 35.59 19.51 -9.55
N LEU A 129 34.61 20.41 -9.54
CA LEU A 129 33.21 20.01 -9.51
C LEU A 129 32.85 19.29 -10.80
N GLN A 130 32.12 18.19 -10.66
CA GLN A 130 31.57 17.44 -11.77
C GLN A 130 30.18 16.91 -11.46
N ILE A 131 29.39 16.67 -12.52
CA ILE A 131 28.11 15.96 -12.42
C ILE A 131 28.22 14.74 -13.33
N THR A 132 28.24 13.56 -12.73
CA THR A 132 28.28 12.29 -13.46
C THR A 132 26.87 11.90 -13.88
N HIS A 133 26.64 11.70 -15.18
CA HIS A 133 25.34 11.38 -15.78
C HIS A 133 24.19 12.24 -15.21
N PRO A 134 24.13 13.55 -15.55
CA PRO A 134 23.04 14.41 -15.11
C PRO A 134 21.67 13.78 -15.36
N ASP A 135 20.78 13.88 -14.37
CA ASP A 135 19.41 13.35 -14.44
C ASP A 135 18.59 14.08 -15.50
N HIS A 136 18.76 15.40 -15.57
CA HIS A 136 18.09 16.27 -16.53
C HIS A 136 19.06 17.27 -17.13
N VAL A 137 18.90 17.50 -18.43
CA VAL A 137 19.51 18.61 -19.18
C VAL A 137 18.41 19.21 -20.03
N VAL A 138 17.95 20.39 -19.67
CA VAL A 138 16.87 21.10 -20.37
C VAL A 138 17.33 22.48 -20.81
N SER A 139 16.71 23.02 -21.86
CA SER A 139 16.93 24.42 -22.23
C SER A 139 16.28 25.36 -21.19
N PRO A 140 16.77 26.60 -21.02
CA PRO A 140 16.13 27.56 -20.13
C PRO A 140 14.67 27.88 -20.50
N ASP A 141 14.31 27.75 -21.78
CA ASP A 141 12.94 27.95 -22.26
C ASP A 141 12.01 26.79 -21.85
N GLU A 142 12.58 25.62 -21.55
CA GLU A 142 11.87 24.42 -21.06
C GLU A 142 12.05 24.23 -19.55
N ALA A 143 12.42 25.29 -18.82
CA ALA A 143 12.65 25.21 -17.36
C ALA A 143 11.43 24.66 -16.59
N ASP A 144 10.22 24.99 -17.04
CA ASP A 144 8.97 24.52 -16.45
C ASP A 144 8.74 23.01 -16.61
N GLU A 145 9.44 22.36 -17.56
CA GLU A 145 9.40 20.91 -17.73
C GLU A 145 10.22 20.15 -16.67
N LEU A 146 11.10 20.84 -15.93
CA LEU A 146 11.91 20.26 -14.87
C LEU A 146 11.14 20.30 -13.53
N PRO A 147 10.61 19.16 -13.05
CA PRO A 147 9.88 19.15 -11.80
C PRO A 147 10.83 19.45 -10.64
N LEU A 148 10.52 20.51 -9.89
CA LEU A 148 11.27 20.90 -8.70
C LEU A 148 11.24 19.82 -7.62
N ILE A 149 10.11 19.13 -7.49
CA ILE A 149 9.96 17.95 -6.65
C ILE A 149 9.43 16.82 -7.54
N GLU A 150 10.16 15.71 -7.58
CA GLU A 150 9.78 14.56 -8.38
C GLU A 150 9.53 13.34 -7.49
N PRO A 151 8.29 12.79 -7.45
CA PRO A 151 8.02 11.53 -6.77
C PRO A 151 8.77 10.36 -7.43
N VAL A 152 9.37 9.55 -6.56
CA VAL A 152 10.06 8.31 -6.90
C VAL A 152 9.15 7.13 -6.61
N TYR A 153 9.00 6.25 -7.59
CA TYR A 153 8.20 5.03 -7.49
C TYR A 153 9.10 3.79 -7.49
N PRO A 154 8.62 2.65 -6.95
CA PRO A 154 9.32 1.37 -7.04
C PRO A 154 9.63 0.98 -8.49
N LEU A 155 10.85 0.53 -8.74
CA LEU A 155 11.30 0.11 -10.07
C LEU A 155 11.74 -1.36 -10.09
N THR A 156 11.72 -1.94 -11.28
CA THR A 156 12.27 -3.26 -11.57
C THR A 156 13.21 -3.16 -12.78
N ALA A 157 14.13 -4.12 -12.93
CA ALA A 157 15.02 -4.16 -14.09
C ALA A 157 14.24 -4.07 -15.41
N GLY A 158 14.68 -3.17 -16.30
CA GLY A 158 14.03 -2.88 -17.58
C GLY A 158 12.89 -1.86 -17.55
N LEU A 159 12.47 -1.39 -16.36
CA LEU A 159 11.47 -0.34 -16.21
C LEU A 159 12.14 0.97 -15.76
N THR A 160 12.02 2.02 -16.56
CA THR A 160 12.60 3.32 -16.23
C THR A 160 11.64 4.19 -15.41
N ALA A 161 12.18 5.04 -14.52
CA ALA A 161 11.42 5.99 -13.71
C ALA A 161 10.44 6.82 -14.55
N ARG A 162 10.93 7.41 -15.65
CA ARG A 162 10.11 8.19 -16.58
C ARG A 162 8.93 7.41 -17.17
N THR A 163 9.12 6.12 -17.48
CA THR A 163 8.05 5.29 -18.06
C THR A 163 6.97 4.99 -17.04
N LEU A 164 7.37 4.59 -15.82
CA LEU A 164 6.44 4.33 -14.74
C LEU A 164 5.71 5.61 -14.32
N ARG A 165 6.43 6.73 -14.19
CA ARG A 165 5.85 8.03 -13.84
C ARG A 165 4.74 8.44 -14.82
N ARG A 166 5.01 8.38 -16.12
CA ARG A 166 4.01 8.66 -17.16
C ARG A 166 2.79 7.73 -17.09
N ALA A 167 2.97 6.48 -16.67
CA ALA A 167 1.86 5.54 -16.50
C ALA A 167 1.02 5.90 -15.26
N VAL A 168 1.68 6.25 -14.15
CA VAL A 168 1.01 6.72 -12.92
C VAL A 168 0.24 8.02 -13.18
N ASP A 169 0.87 9.01 -13.82
CA ASP A 169 0.21 10.29 -14.12
C ASP A 169 -1.05 10.09 -14.98
N GLN A 170 -1.00 9.21 -15.99
CA GLN A 170 -2.16 8.84 -16.79
C GLN A 170 -3.25 8.14 -15.98
N ALA A 171 -2.86 7.24 -15.07
CA ALA A 171 -3.80 6.52 -14.21
C ALA A 171 -4.51 7.48 -13.24
N VAL A 172 -3.77 8.39 -12.61
CA VAL A 172 -4.26 9.41 -11.68
C VAL A 172 -5.15 10.43 -12.39
N ALA A 173 -4.76 10.87 -13.58
CA ALA A 173 -5.59 11.77 -14.40
C ALA A 173 -6.91 11.11 -14.86
N GLY A 174 -6.91 9.78 -15.03
CA GLY A 174 -8.08 9.00 -15.40
C GLY A 174 -9.01 8.62 -14.24
N VAL A 175 -8.73 9.10 -13.03
CA VAL A 175 -9.57 8.85 -11.85
C VAL A 175 -10.94 9.52 -12.04
N PRO A 176 -12.06 8.75 -11.98
CA PRO A 176 -13.39 9.31 -12.12
C PRO A 176 -13.77 10.17 -10.92
N ASP A 177 -14.66 11.13 -11.14
CA ASP A 177 -15.31 11.86 -10.05
C ASP A 177 -16.32 10.94 -9.35
N LEU A 178 -16.00 10.52 -8.12
CA LEU A 178 -16.82 9.63 -7.34
C LEU A 178 -17.52 10.41 -6.22
N PRO A 179 -18.78 10.07 -5.90
CA PRO A 179 -19.45 10.70 -4.78
C PRO A 179 -18.68 10.45 -3.49
N GLU A 180 -18.64 11.48 -2.64
CA GLU A 180 -18.05 11.36 -1.32
C GLU A 180 -18.83 10.32 -0.50
N TRP A 181 -18.09 9.35 0.03
CA TRP A 181 -18.62 8.20 0.76
C TRP A 181 -18.31 8.28 2.26
N LEU A 182 -17.39 9.17 2.65
CA LEU A 182 -17.12 9.45 4.05
C LEU A 182 -18.21 10.28 4.69
N ASN A 183 -18.35 10.08 6.00
CA ASN A 183 -19.19 10.93 6.84
C ASN A 183 -18.62 12.36 6.87
N GLY A 184 -19.41 13.34 6.45
CA GLY A 184 -18.98 14.74 6.35
C GLY A 184 -18.40 15.34 7.64
N PRO A 185 -19.06 15.19 8.81
CA PRO A 185 -18.47 15.56 10.10
C PRO A 185 -17.09 14.94 10.38
N LEU A 186 -16.89 13.66 10.07
CA LEU A 186 -15.60 12.99 10.26
C LEU A 186 -14.54 13.58 9.33
N GLN A 187 -14.86 13.73 8.04
CA GLN A 187 -13.96 14.32 7.06
C GLN A 187 -13.51 15.74 7.47
N ARG A 188 -14.46 16.58 7.89
CA ARG A 188 -14.16 17.95 8.37
C ARG A 188 -13.31 17.97 9.63
N ARG A 189 -13.57 17.09 10.59
CA ARG A 189 -12.80 17.01 11.84
C ARG A 189 -11.32 16.72 11.60
N HIS A 190 -11.01 15.91 10.59
CA HIS A 190 -9.63 15.54 10.25
C HIS A 190 -9.01 16.39 9.14
N GLY A 191 -9.78 17.35 8.57
CA GLY A 191 -9.31 18.16 7.45
C GLY A 191 -8.97 17.33 6.20
N TRP A 192 -9.64 16.19 6.01
CA TRP A 192 -9.33 15.31 4.91
C TRP A 192 -9.88 15.85 3.57
N PRO A 193 -9.08 15.83 2.50
CA PRO A 193 -9.55 16.22 1.18
C PRO A 193 -10.59 15.22 0.64
N GLY A 194 -11.23 15.56 -0.47
CA GLY A 194 -12.07 14.61 -1.21
C GLY A 194 -11.22 13.43 -1.73
N TRP A 195 -11.84 12.29 -2.05
CA TRP A 195 -11.10 11.10 -2.47
C TRP A 195 -10.17 11.35 -3.68
N ALA A 196 -10.68 11.98 -4.75
CA ALA A 196 -9.89 12.24 -5.95
C ALA A 196 -8.74 13.24 -5.70
N GLU A 197 -8.96 14.21 -4.80
CA GLU A 197 -7.92 15.15 -4.36
C GLU A 197 -6.86 14.45 -3.51
N ALA A 198 -7.25 13.55 -2.61
CA ALA A 198 -6.34 12.74 -1.82
C ALA A 198 -5.42 11.90 -2.72
N VAL A 199 -6.00 11.22 -3.72
CA VAL A 199 -5.24 10.46 -4.71
C VAL A 199 -4.25 11.36 -5.44
N ARG A 200 -4.70 12.48 -6.01
CA ARG A 200 -3.81 13.43 -6.70
C ARG A 200 -2.70 13.95 -5.78
N GLY A 201 -3.02 14.29 -4.54
CA GLY A 201 -2.07 14.81 -3.55
C GLY A 201 -0.96 13.81 -3.22
N VAL A 202 -1.28 12.52 -3.07
CA VAL A 202 -0.25 11.48 -2.82
C VAL A 202 0.75 11.34 -3.96
N HIS A 203 0.32 11.58 -5.20
CA HIS A 203 1.15 11.46 -6.40
C HIS A 203 1.83 12.77 -6.82
N ALA A 204 1.50 13.89 -6.18
CA ALA A 204 2.06 15.21 -6.44
C ALA A 204 2.60 15.86 -5.15
N PRO A 205 3.60 15.24 -4.48
CA PRO A 205 4.22 15.84 -3.30
C PRO A 205 4.90 17.17 -3.68
N ALA A 206 4.71 18.18 -2.85
CA ALA A 206 5.37 19.48 -2.94
C ALA A 206 6.60 19.58 -2.03
N ALA A 207 6.77 18.64 -1.10
CA ALA A 207 7.94 18.51 -0.25
C ALA A 207 8.15 17.05 0.23
N PRO A 208 9.36 16.68 0.72
CA PRO A 208 9.59 15.35 1.29
C PRO A 208 8.64 14.95 2.41
N GLU A 209 8.18 15.93 3.20
CA GLU A 209 7.25 15.74 4.31
C GLU A 209 5.86 15.26 3.84
N ASP A 210 5.51 15.51 2.57
CA ASP A 210 4.23 15.04 2.00
C ASP A 210 4.17 13.50 1.86
N LEU A 211 5.33 12.83 1.97
CA LEU A 211 5.42 11.38 2.01
C LEU A 211 5.10 10.79 3.39
N GLU A 212 5.03 11.61 4.44
CA GLU A 212 4.77 11.12 5.79
C GLU A 212 3.38 10.47 5.90
N PRO A 213 3.25 9.35 6.65
CA PRO A 213 1.96 8.66 6.79
C PRO A 213 0.83 9.52 7.36
N LEU A 214 1.17 10.58 8.08
CA LEU A 214 0.22 11.43 8.80
C LEU A 214 -0.32 12.61 7.98
N THR A 215 0.08 12.74 6.71
CA THR A 215 -0.47 13.80 5.85
C THR A 215 -1.96 13.57 5.58
N PRO A 216 -2.79 14.63 5.45
CA PRO A 216 -4.23 14.48 5.30
C PRO A 216 -4.65 13.57 4.14
N ALA A 217 -3.95 13.65 3.00
CA ALA A 217 -4.22 12.81 1.83
C ALA A 217 -3.92 11.32 2.09
N ARG A 218 -2.77 11.01 2.72
CA ARG A 218 -2.40 9.62 3.06
C ARG A 218 -3.30 9.04 4.14
N GLN A 219 -3.57 9.79 5.21
CA GLN A 219 -4.50 9.38 6.25
C GLN A 219 -5.90 9.10 5.71
N ARG A 220 -6.39 9.98 4.82
CA ARG A 220 -7.68 9.80 4.15
C ARG A 220 -7.75 8.47 3.39
N LEU A 221 -6.75 8.17 2.55
CA LEU A 221 -6.73 6.93 1.77
C LEU A 221 -6.55 5.69 2.65
N ALA A 222 -5.74 5.77 3.70
CA ALA A 222 -5.58 4.69 4.68
C ALA A 222 -6.89 4.42 5.44
N TYR A 223 -7.61 5.49 5.82
CA TYR A 223 -8.94 5.36 6.43
C TYR A 223 -9.93 4.72 5.46
N ASP A 224 -9.92 5.12 4.20
CA ASP A 224 -10.78 4.56 3.16
C ASP A 224 -10.57 3.04 3.01
N GLU A 225 -9.31 2.57 3.03
CA GLU A 225 -8.98 1.14 3.00
C GLU A 225 -9.53 0.40 4.23
N LEU A 226 -9.31 0.93 5.43
CA LEU A 226 -9.79 0.33 6.68
C LEU A 226 -11.32 0.27 6.71
N LEU A 227 -11.99 1.37 6.34
CA LEU A 227 -13.44 1.44 6.28
C LEU A 227 -14.00 0.45 5.25
N ALA A 228 -13.41 0.38 4.06
CA ALA A 228 -13.84 -0.57 3.02
C ALA A 228 -13.79 -2.02 3.52
N ASN A 229 -12.70 -2.37 4.21
CA ASN A 229 -12.52 -3.69 4.81
C ASN A 229 -13.56 -3.98 5.91
N GLN A 230 -13.82 -3.02 6.81
CA GLN A 230 -14.83 -3.20 7.85
C GLN A 230 -16.25 -3.32 7.27
N LEU A 231 -16.59 -2.51 6.27
CA LEU A 231 -17.88 -2.59 5.58
C LEU A 231 -18.05 -3.94 4.88
N ALA A 232 -17.00 -4.44 4.21
CA ALA A 232 -17.04 -5.77 3.61
C ALA A 232 -17.32 -6.87 4.66
N LEU A 233 -16.65 -6.84 5.81
CA LEU A 233 -16.88 -7.79 6.90
C LEU A 233 -18.30 -7.69 7.46
N VAL A 234 -18.83 -6.47 7.66
CA VAL A 234 -20.20 -6.25 8.14
C VAL A 234 -21.22 -6.78 7.13
N LEU A 235 -21.04 -6.51 5.83
CA LEU A 235 -21.93 -7.00 4.77
C LEU A 235 -21.92 -8.53 4.70
N VAL A 236 -20.74 -9.16 4.83
CA VAL A 236 -20.62 -10.62 4.88
C VAL A 236 -21.35 -11.18 6.11
N ARG A 237 -21.12 -10.60 7.30
CA ARG A 237 -21.79 -11.02 8.55
C ARG A 237 -23.30 -10.85 8.46
N ALA A 238 -23.79 -9.73 7.96
CA ALA A 238 -25.22 -9.47 7.79
C ALA A 238 -25.88 -10.49 6.85
N LYS A 239 -25.18 -10.87 5.76
CA LYS A 239 -25.65 -11.91 4.84
C LYS A 239 -25.68 -13.30 5.48
N GLN A 240 -24.71 -13.62 6.33
CA GLN A 240 -24.63 -14.93 7.00
C GLN A 240 -25.66 -15.05 8.14
N LYS A 241 -25.80 -14.01 8.99
CA LYS A 241 -26.75 -13.95 10.10
C LYS A 241 -28.22 -14.06 9.66
N ARG A 242 -28.54 -13.58 8.45
CA ARG A 242 -29.89 -13.70 7.85
C ARG A 242 -30.32 -15.12 7.50
N ARG A 243 -29.44 -16.13 7.62
CA ARG A 243 -29.83 -17.51 7.34
C ARG A 243 -30.59 -18.08 8.54
N PRO A 244 -31.83 -18.58 8.34
CA PRO A 244 -32.58 -19.20 9.41
C PRO A 244 -31.81 -20.41 9.95
N GLY A 245 -31.93 -20.64 11.26
CA GLY A 245 -31.40 -21.79 11.97
C GLY A 245 -32.46 -22.41 12.85
N PRO A 246 -32.26 -23.66 13.31
CA PRO A 246 -33.14 -24.25 14.33
C PRO A 246 -33.07 -23.42 15.61
N VAL A 247 -34.21 -23.27 16.29
CA VAL A 247 -34.27 -22.72 17.64
C VAL A 247 -33.86 -23.82 18.60
N ILE A 248 -32.77 -23.62 19.33
CA ILE A 248 -32.26 -24.55 20.35
C ILE A 248 -32.49 -23.87 21.70
N PRO A 249 -33.57 -24.23 22.44
CA PRO A 249 -33.80 -23.71 23.78
C PRO A 249 -32.82 -24.32 24.78
N ALA A 250 -32.69 -23.69 25.94
CA ALA A 250 -31.91 -24.26 27.04
C ALA A 250 -32.53 -25.59 27.50
N GLY A 251 -31.69 -26.63 27.58
CA GLY A 251 -32.03 -27.96 28.05
C GLY A 251 -31.47 -28.26 29.44
N ASP A 252 -31.73 -29.47 29.92
CA ASP A 252 -31.32 -29.94 31.25
C ASP A 252 -29.93 -30.56 31.28
N LEU A 253 -29.43 -31.07 30.15
CA LEU A 253 -28.12 -31.74 30.06
C LEU A 253 -26.94 -30.83 30.41
N ALA A 254 -26.95 -29.57 29.95
CA ALA A 254 -25.89 -28.62 30.28
C ALA A 254 -25.87 -28.29 31.78
N ALA A 255 -27.04 -28.12 32.41
CA ALA A 255 -27.14 -27.90 33.84
C ALA A 255 -26.64 -29.10 34.65
N LYS A 256 -27.06 -30.32 34.29
CA LYS A 256 -26.57 -31.57 34.91
C LYS A 256 -25.05 -31.73 34.77
N ALA A 257 -24.49 -31.37 33.61
CA ALA A 257 -23.04 -31.42 33.40
C ALA A 257 -22.28 -30.42 34.27
N ILE A 258 -22.84 -29.23 34.50
CA ILE A 258 -22.24 -28.23 35.41
C ILE A 258 -22.16 -28.77 36.83
N ASP A 259 -23.19 -29.46 37.30
CA ASP A 259 -23.23 -30.04 38.66
C ASP A 259 -22.20 -31.16 38.88
N LEU A 260 -21.72 -31.79 37.79
CA LEU A 260 -20.68 -32.82 37.82
C LEU A 260 -19.25 -32.26 37.77
N LEU A 261 -19.06 -30.96 37.51
CA LEU A 261 -17.74 -30.37 37.43
C LEU A 261 -17.08 -30.32 38.81
N PRO A 262 -15.79 -30.69 38.94
CA PRO A 262 -15.06 -30.61 40.21
C PRO A 262 -14.66 -29.17 40.60
N TYR A 263 -15.18 -28.17 39.88
CA TYR A 263 -14.91 -26.75 40.06
C TYR A 263 -16.12 -25.93 39.61
N GLN A 264 -16.16 -24.67 40.05
CA GLN A 264 -17.20 -23.73 39.61
C GLN A 264 -16.77 -23.02 38.32
N LEU A 265 -17.75 -22.74 37.46
CA LEU A 265 -17.50 -21.88 36.29
C LEU A 265 -17.07 -20.48 36.73
N THR A 266 -16.21 -19.85 35.95
CA THR A 266 -15.85 -18.45 36.15
C THR A 266 -16.97 -17.51 35.68
N GLY A 267 -16.93 -16.24 36.10
CA GLY A 267 -17.88 -15.23 35.60
C GLY A 267 -17.86 -15.09 34.09
N SER A 268 -16.67 -15.08 33.48
CA SER A 268 -16.50 -15.00 32.02
C SER A 268 -17.03 -16.24 31.29
N GLN A 269 -16.89 -17.44 31.86
CA GLN A 269 -17.46 -18.66 31.29
C GLN A 269 -19.00 -18.63 31.34
N ARG A 270 -19.60 -18.20 32.45
CA ARG A 270 -21.06 -18.01 32.56
C ARG A 270 -21.58 -16.99 31.57
N GLN A 271 -20.89 -15.85 31.41
CA GLN A 271 -21.26 -14.85 30.43
C GLN A 271 -21.19 -15.42 29.00
N ALA A 272 -20.11 -16.12 28.66
CA ALA A 272 -19.97 -16.75 27.35
C ALA A 272 -21.10 -17.75 27.07
N LEU A 273 -21.48 -18.57 28.06
CA LEU A 273 -22.60 -19.51 27.93
C LEU A 273 -23.95 -18.82 27.77
N ALA A 274 -24.22 -17.75 28.53
CA ALA A 274 -25.45 -16.98 28.39
C ALA A 274 -25.55 -16.36 26.98
N GLU A 275 -24.45 -15.81 26.47
CA GLU A 275 -24.39 -15.25 25.13
C GLU A 275 -24.55 -16.34 24.03
N ILE A 276 -23.93 -17.50 24.21
CA ILE A 276 -24.11 -18.66 23.32
C ILE A 276 -25.57 -19.15 23.33
N GLY A 277 -26.15 -19.33 24.51
CA GLY A 277 -27.54 -19.77 24.68
C GLY A 277 -28.54 -18.80 24.03
N GLY A 278 -28.31 -17.48 24.18
CA GLY A 278 -29.09 -16.46 23.50
C GLY A 278 -29.02 -16.57 21.96
N ASP A 279 -27.84 -16.82 21.41
CA ASP A 279 -27.67 -17.02 19.96
C ASP A 279 -28.35 -18.31 19.48
N LEU A 280 -28.20 -19.42 20.22
CA LEU A 280 -28.82 -20.72 19.92
C LEU A 280 -30.37 -20.66 19.95
N ALA A 281 -30.93 -19.88 20.88
CA ALA A 281 -32.38 -19.70 21.00
C ALA A 281 -32.98 -18.68 20.01
N SER A 282 -32.15 -17.95 19.26
CA SER A 282 -32.61 -16.81 18.43
C SER A 282 -33.36 -17.18 17.14
N GLY A 283 -33.30 -18.45 16.71
CA GLY A 283 -33.81 -18.89 15.40
C GLY A 283 -32.95 -18.44 14.21
N GLN A 284 -31.80 -17.81 14.48
CA GLN A 284 -30.78 -17.46 13.49
C GLN A 284 -29.58 -18.40 13.65
N ARG A 285 -28.87 -18.67 12.55
CA ARG A 285 -27.64 -19.47 12.63
C ARG A 285 -26.60 -18.77 13.51
N MET A 286 -26.19 -19.42 14.60
CA MET A 286 -25.09 -18.95 15.44
C MET A 286 -23.75 -19.05 14.70
N GLN A 287 -22.98 -17.96 14.71
CA GLN A 287 -21.59 -17.89 14.26
C GLN A 287 -20.79 -17.05 15.25
N ARG A 288 -20.09 -17.73 16.16
CA ARG A 288 -19.40 -17.11 17.27
C ARG A 288 -17.97 -17.63 17.37
N LEU A 289 -17.05 -16.73 17.71
CA LEU A 289 -15.68 -17.08 18.07
C LEU A 289 -15.56 -17.01 19.59
N LEU A 290 -15.37 -18.18 20.23
CA LEU A 290 -15.03 -18.24 21.64
C LEU A 290 -13.52 -18.07 21.80
N GLN A 291 -13.08 -16.89 22.26
CA GLN A 291 -11.67 -16.56 22.43
C GLN A 291 -11.31 -16.50 23.92
N GLY A 292 -10.11 -16.96 24.25
CA GLY A 292 -9.56 -16.93 25.59
C GLY A 292 -8.18 -17.60 25.65
N ASP A 293 -7.41 -17.32 26.70
CA ASP A 293 -6.04 -17.82 26.86
C ASP A 293 -6.00 -19.34 27.06
N VAL A 294 -4.81 -19.95 26.91
CA VAL A 294 -4.60 -21.37 27.24
C VAL A 294 -4.95 -21.59 28.71
N GLY A 295 -5.75 -22.62 29.00
CA GLY A 295 -6.21 -22.92 30.37
C GLY A 295 -7.47 -22.16 30.83
N SER A 296 -8.00 -21.20 30.06
CA SER A 296 -9.22 -20.44 30.43
C SER A 296 -10.54 -21.24 30.42
N GLY A 297 -10.50 -22.55 30.12
CA GLY A 297 -11.68 -23.41 30.11
C GLY A 297 -12.58 -23.26 28.87
N LYS A 298 -12.04 -22.85 27.71
CA LYS A 298 -12.81 -22.80 26.45
C LYS A 298 -13.50 -24.13 26.12
N THR A 299 -12.85 -25.24 26.45
CA THR A 299 -13.36 -26.60 26.18
C THR A 299 -14.62 -26.92 26.97
N VAL A 300 -14.71 -26.50 28.24
CA VAL A 300 -15.94 -26.75 29.03
C VAL A 300 -17.11 -25.89 28.51
N VAL A 301 -16.85 -24.64 28.10
CA VAL A 301 -17.89 -23.80 27.48
C VAL A 301 -18.38 -24.43 26.17
N ALA A 302 -17.48 -24.95 25.34
CA ALA A 302 -17.85 -25.64 24.11
C ALA A 302 -18.65 -26.93 24.38
N LEU A 303 -18.24 -27.73 25.39
CA LEU A 303 -18.99 -28.93 25.81
C LEU A 303 -20.43 -28.59 26.20
N LEU A 304 -20.61 -27.61 27.08
CA LEU A 304 -21.94 -27.23 27.55
C LEU A 304 -22.82 -26.72 26.40
N ALA A 305 -22.26 -25.95 25.46
CA ALA A 305 -22.97 -25.54 24.24
C ALA A 305 -23.37 -26.72 23.33
N MET A 306 -22.52 -27.76 23.23
CA MET A 306 -22.86 -28.98 22.49
C MET A 306 -24.01 -29.74 23.16
N LEU A 307 -24.03 -29.80 24.49
CA LEU A 307 -25.09 -30.46 25.25
C LEU A 307 -26.45 -29.77 25.08
N GLU A 308 -26.50 -28.45 24.92
CA GLU A 308 -27.75 -27.74 24.58
C GLU A 308 -28.33 -28.23 23.24
N ALA A 309 -27.47 -28.38 22.22
CA ALA A 309 -27.89 -28.88 20.92
C ALA A 309 -28.37 -30.34 20.98
N VAL A 310 -27.71 -31.18 21.78
CA VAL A 310 -28.10 -32.59 22.00
C VAL A 310 -29.42 -32.68 22.78
N ALA A 311 -29.60 -31.87 23.83
CA ALA A 311 -30.83 -31.83 24.62
C ALA A 311 -32.05 -31.42 23.78
N ALA A 312 -31.83 -30.56 22.76
CA ALA A 312 -32.87 -30.19 21.79
C ALA A 312 -33.12 -31.26 20.70
N GLY A 313 -32.56 -32.47 20.81
CA GLY A 313 -32.71 -33.56 19.85
C GLY A 313 -31.79 -33.46 18.62
N GLY A 314 -30.84 -32.53 18.63
CA GLY A 314 -29.84 -32.37 17.58
C GLY A 314 -28.59 -33.25 17.80
N GLN A 315 -27.61 -33.07 16.92
CA GLN A 315 -26.28 -33.66 17.06
C GLN A 315 -25.24 -32.55 17.10
N ALA A 316 -24.17 -32.77 17.86
CA ALA A 316 -23.02 -31.88 17.93
C ALA A 316 -21.77 -32.59 17.40
N ALA A 317 -20.93 -31.83 16.68
CA ALA A 317 -19.64 -32.31 16.18
C ALA A 317 -18.53 -31.37 16.62
N LEU A 318 -17.49 -31.93 17.25
CA LEU A 318 -16.27 -31.22 17.59
C LEU A 318 -15.20 -31.54 16.55
N MET A 319 -14.68 -30.51 15.88
CA MET A 319 -13.59 -30.66 14.92
C MET A 319 -12.26 -30.22 15.54
N ALA A 320 -11.21 -31.00 15.32
CA ALA A 320 -9.84 -30.71 15.75
C ALA A 320 -8.89 -30.74 14.55
N PRO A 321 -7.78 -29.99 14.57
CA PRO A 321 -6.87 -29.88 13.42
C PRO A 321 -5.98 -31.11 13.22
N THR A 322 -5.84 -31.97 14.23
CA THR A 322 -5.06 -33.21 14.18
C THR A 322 -5.76 -34.33 14.93
N GLU A 323 -5.46 -35.58 14.56
CA GLU A 323 -5.97 -36.79 15.20
C GLU A 323 -5.61 -36.82 16.70
N ILE A 324 -4.35 -36.53 17.05
CA ILE A 324 -3.89 -36.50 18.44
C ILE A 324 -4.72 -35.52 19.29
N LEU A 325 -5.04 -34.33 18.77
CA LEU A 325 -5.90 -33.37 19.48
C LEU A 325 -7.35 -33.85 19.57
N ALA A 326 -7.86 -34.53 18.54
CA ALA A 326 -9.19 -35.12 18.56
C ALA A 326 -9.30 -36.20 19.65
N GLU A 327 -8.33 -37.11 19.73
CA GLU A 327 -8.26 -38.15 20.78
C GLU A 327 -8.15 -37.52 22.17
N GLN A 328 -7.32 -36.49 22.35
CA GLN A 328 -7.22 -35.76 23.61
C GLN A 328 -8.53 -35.09 24.00
N HIS A 329 -9.23 -34.46 23.06
CA HIS A 329 -10.55 -33.89 23.32
C HIS A 329 -11.56 -34.98 23.70
N TYR A 330 -11.61 -36.08 22.95
CA TYR A 330 -12.49 -37.20 23.24
C TYR A 330 -12.26 -37.76 24.65
N ALA A 331 -11.02 -38.14 24.98
CA ALA A 331 -10.68 -38.72 26.28
C ALA A 331 -10.98 -37.79 27.46
N ASN A 332 -10.91 -36.46 27.25
CA ASN A 332 -11.25 -35.47 28.27
C ASN A 332 -12.76 -35.26 28.41
N LEU A 333 -13.49 -35.19 27.29
CA LEU A 333 -14.93 -34.89 27.29
C LEU A 333 -15.77 -36.08 27.74
N VAL A 334 -15.41 -37.30 27.35
CA VAL A 334 -16.12 -38.55 27.71
C VAL A 334 -16.33 -38.67 29.21
N ARG A 335 -15.34 -38.27 30.03
CA ARG A 335 -15.41 -38.29 31.51
C ARG A 335 -16.56 -37.46 32.08
N TYR A 336 -16.99 -36.41 31.37
CA TYR A 336 -18.08 -35.54 31.79
C TYR A 336 -19.41 -35.90 31.11
N ILE A 337 -19.37 -36.65 30.00
CA ILE A 337 -20.57 -37.02 29.22
C ILE A 337 -21.11 -38.37 29.66
N GLU A 338 -20.27 -39.39 29.87
CA GLU A 338 -20.69 -40.74 30.28
C GLU A 338 -21.63 -40.75 31.51
N PRO A 339 -21.41 -39.95 32.56
CA PRO A 339 -22.31 -39.94 33.71
C PRO A 339 -23.71 -39.36 33.43
N LEU A 340 -23.92 -38.72 32.27
CA LEU A 340 -25.19 -38.08 31.90
C LEU A 340 -26.20 -39.05 31.26
N GLY A 341 -25.76 -40.26 30.86
CA GLY A 341 -26.59 -41.27 30.19
C GLY A 341 -26.49 -41.20 28.68
#